data_AF-A0A7S1WGC8-F1
#
_entry.id   AF-A0A7S1WGC8-F1
#
_cell.length_a   1.000
_cell.length_b   1.000
_cell.length_c   1.000
_cell.angle_alpha   90.00
_cell.angle_beta   90.00
_cell.angle_gamma   90.00
#
_symmetry.space_group_name_H-M   'P 1'
#
loop_
_entity.id
_entity.type
_entity.pdbx_description
1 polymer ?
#
loop_
_entity_poly.entity_id
_entity_poly.type
_entity_poly.pdbx_seq_one_letter_code
_entity_poly.pdbx_strand_id
1 'polypeptide(L)'
;RDRNRWRTFPQQVSPTKLDERLLDTFTLEGLFEELEAGAVEDWPARCIATAFHRLGKLKHPDASQRTGEAIKRLARGLERIEPGELGPKDLGKLIYSFGVLRFRRKRLFNALLDDAARRLGDFDPRGMANAMYALGVLGTRHTRFLTAVAEQAPERLADFEVQEIVNTVYSMARLDFRHKEFLGAVCREVPARFGEFNAQELSNIIYGMWNLKFRHRFFLTEICRHLPRRLDEFNPQNLANVLYAFGKLKFKDPEFVKAASLHIGTRVSELNKAKIIVNIMRSLQQLQS
;
A
#
# COMPACT_ATOMS: atom_id res chain seq x y z
N ARG A 1 -43.15 -30.61 -41.99
CA ARG A 1 -42.92 -29.27 -41.43
C ARG A 1 -41.78 -29.39 -40.44
N ASP A 2 -40.55 -29.29 -40.92
CA ASP A 2 -39.39 -29.26 -40.05
C ASP A 2 -38.21 -28.69 -40.84
N ARG A 3 -37.77 -27.49 -40.46
CA ARG A 3 -36.40 -27.00 -40.66
C ARG A 3 -36.23 -25.64 -40.00
N ASN A 4 -35.06 -25.50 -39.38
CA ASN A 4 -34.41 -24.26 -38.90
C ASN A 4 -34.77 -23.76 -37.50
N ARG A 5 -34.37 -24.56 -36.50
CA ARG A 5 -33.94 -24.02 -35.20
C ARG A 5 -32.46 -23.66 -35.30
N TRP A 6 -32.16 -22.42 -35.72
CA TRP A 6 -30.80 -21.90 -35.62
C TRP A 6 -30.44 -21.80 -34.13
N ARG A 7 -29.48 -22.61 -33.69
CA ARG A 7 -28.80 -22.39 -32.40
C ARG A 7 -27.94 -21.14 -32.59
N THR A 8 -28.30 -20.05 -31.91
CA THR A 8 -27.44 -18.89 -31.74
C THR A 8 -26.21 -19.35 -30.95
N PHE A 9 -25.05 -19.41 -31.60
CA PHE A 9 -23.78 -19.49 -30.88
C PHE A 9 -23.64 -18.20 -30.06
N PRO A 10 -23.29 -18.26 -28.77
CA PRO A 10 -22.96 -17.05 -28.03
C PRO A 10 -21.81 -16.36 -28.78
N GLN A 11 -22.01 -15.10 -29.17
CA GLN A 11 -20.96 -14.31 -29.80
C GLN A 11 -19.73 -14.35 -28.88
N GLN A 12 -18.64 -14.94 -29.34
CA GLN A 12 -17.36 -14.86 -28.64
C GLN A 12 -17.03 -13.37 -28.49
N VAL A 13 -17.13 -12.87 -27.26
CA VAL A 13 -16.76 -11.50 -26.93
C VAL A 13 -15.28 -11.36 -27.21
N SER A 14 -14.90 -10.46 -28.12
CA SER A 14 -13.49 -10.26 -28.41
C SER A 14 -12.76 -9.78 -27.14
N PRO A 15 -11.54 -10.27 -26.86
CA PRO A 15 -10.76 -9.87 -25.68
C PRO A 15 -10.64 -8.35 -25.48
N THR A 16 -10.49 -7.60 -26.57
CA THR A 16 -10.39 -6.13 -26.56
C THR A 16 -11.67 -5.48 -26.04
N LYS A 17 -12.84 -5.95 -26.49
CA LYS A 17 -14.13 -5.41 -26.06
C LYS A 17 -14.43 -5.68 -24.59
N LEU A 18 -13.97 -6.81 -24.05
CA LEU A 18 -14.14 -7.12 -22.63
C LEU A 18 -13.28 -6.22 -21.74
N ASP A 19 -12.01 -6.02 -22.11
CA ASP A 19 -11.12 -5.17 -21.31
C ASP A 19 -11.60 -3.73 -21.26
N GLU A 20 -12.06 -3.17 -22.39
CA GLU A 20 -12.66 -1.83 -22.45
C GLU A 20 -13.86 -1.70 -21.48
N ARG A 21 -14.81 -2.65 -21.53
CA ARG A 21 -15.97 -2.62 -20.62
C ARG A 21 -15.58 -2.72 -19.14
N LEU A 22 -14.61 -3.58 -18.81
CA LEU A 22 -14.10 -3.68 -17.44
C LEU A 22 -13.36 -2.41 -16.99
N LEU A 23 -12.71 -1.71 -17.91
CA LEU A 23 -12.09 -0.42 -17.62
C LEU A 23 -13.12 0.71 -17.44
N ASP A 24 -14.24 0.63 -18.15
CA ASP A 24 -15.35 1.59 -18.07
C ASP A 24 -16.34 1.26 -16.94
N THR A 25 -16.05 0.23 -16.15
CA THR A 25 -16.86 -0.13 -14.99
C THR A 25 -16.47 0.70 -13.76
N PHE A 26 -17.39 1.58 -13.33
CA PHE A 26 -17.21 2.48 -12.19
C PHE A 26 -18.12 2.16 -10.98
N THR A 27 -18.98 1.15 -11.10
CA THR A 27 -19.91 0.72 -10.03
C THR A 27 -19.74 -0.78 -9.75
N LEU A 28 -20.09 -1.19 -8.53
CA LEU A 28 -20.13 -2.63 -8.19
C LEU A 28 -21.19 -3.36 -9.01
N GLU A 29 -22.33 -2.71 -9.24
CA GLU A 29 -23.44 -3.25 -10.04
C GLU A 29 -22.98 -3.60 -11.46
N GLY A 30 -22.34 -2.65 -12.16
CA GLY A 30 -21.82 -2.90 -13.51
C GLY A 30 -20.74 -3.99 -13.54
N LEU A 31 -19.92 -4.08 -12.49
CA LEU A 31 -18.93 -5.16 -12.40
C LEU A 31 -19.60 -6.52 -12.21
N PHE A 32 -20.65 -6.60 -11.40
CA PHE A 32 -21.40 -7.83 -11.20
C PHE A 32 -22.11 -8.25 -12.49
N GLU A 33 -22.69 -7.33 -13.25
CA GLU A 33 -23.29 -7.61 -14.55
C GLU A 33 -22.28 -8.21 -15.54
N GLU A 34 -21.08 -7.64 -15.66
CA GLU A 34 -20.02 -8.19 -16.52
C GLU A 34 -19.58 -9.59 -16.06
N LEU A 35 -19.44 -9.80 -14.75
CA LEU A 35 -19.07 -11.10 -14.18
C LEU A 35 -20.16 -12.14 -14.40
N GLU A 36 -21.42 -11.77 -14.26
CA GLU A 36 -22.58 -12.67 -14.42
C GLU A 36 -22.78 -13.05 -15.89
N ALA A 37 -22.61 -12.10 -16.81
CA ALA A 37 -22.74 -12.29 -18.26
C ALA A 37 -21.61 -13.13 -18.89
N GLY A 38 -20.40 -13.10 -18.31
CA GLY A 38 -19.22 -13.76 -18.88
C GLY A 38 -18.86 -15.11 -18.25
N ALA A 39 -18.37 -16.04 -19.07
CA ALA A 39 -17.64 -17.23 -18.59
C ALA A 39 -16.22 -16.82 -18.20
N VAL A 40 -16.01 -16.50 -16.92
CA VAL A 40 -14.75 -15.94 -16.40
C VAL A 40 -13.57 -16.88 -16.61
N GLU A 41 -13.81 -18.18 -16.65
CA GLU A 41 -12.80 -19.20 -16.89
C GLU A 41 -12.22 -19.18 -18.33
N ASP A 42 -12.85 -18.44 -19.25
CA ASP A 42 -12.39 -18.24 -20.62
C ASP A 42 -11.88 -16.80 -20.85
N TRP A 43 -11.83 -15.98 -19.80
CA TRP A 43 -11.34 -14.61 -19.89
C TRP A 43 -9.81 -14.56 -19.99
N PRO A 44 -9.25 -13.61 -20.76
CA PRO A 44 -7.83 -13.32 -20.75
C PRO A 44 -7.32 -12.98 -19.34
N ALA A 45 -6.08 -13.35 -19.03
CA ALA A 45 -5.43 -13.08 -17.74
C ALA A 45 -5.53 -11.61 -17.30
N ARG A 46 -5.27 -10.68 -18.24
CA ARG A 46 -5.39 -9.23 -18.01
C ARG A 46 -6.80 -8.80 -17.59
N CYS A 47 -7.85 -9.42 -18.15
CA CYS A 47 -9.24 -9.08 -17.84
C CYS A 47 -9.58 -9.54 -16.42
N ILE A 48 -9.12 -10.74 -16.03
CA ILE A 48 -9.28 -11.24 -14.66
C ILE A 48 -8.54 -10.34 -13.66
N ALA A 49 -7.30 -9.96 -13.96
CA ALA A 49 -6.54 -9.02 -13.12
C ALA A 49 -7.22 -7.65 -13.00
N THR A 50 -7.74 -7.12 -14.11
CA THR A 50 -8.48 -5.85 -14.13
C THR A 50 -9.78 -5.96 -13.33
N ALA A 51 -10.55 -7.04 -13.46
CA ALA A 51 -11.77 -7.24 -12.69
C ALA A 51 -11.49 -7.38 -11.18
N PHE A 52 -10.45 -8.12 -10.77
CA PHE A 52 -9.98 -8.14 -9.38
C PHE A 52 -9.61 -6.75 -8.88
N HIS A 53 -8.92 -5.97 -9.70
CA HIS A 53 -8.50 -4.61 -9.35
C HIS A 53 -9.68 -3.67 -9.18
N ARG A 54 -10.65 -3.71 -10.10
CA ARG A 54 -11.90 -2.96 -10.00
C ARG A 54 -12.65 -3.34 -8.73
N LEU A 55 -12.82 -4.64 -8.48
CA LEU A 55 -13.48 -5.12 -7.28
C LEU A 55 -12.79 -4.62 -6.01
N GLY A 56 -11.46 -4.59 -5.97
CA GLY A 56 -10.69 -4.10 -4.82
C GLY A 56 -10.72 -2.58 -4.63
N LYS A 57 -10.95 -1.80 -5.69
CA LYS A 57 -10.97 -0.33 -5.65
C LYS A 57 -12.35 0.26 -5.40
N LEU A 58 -13.39 -0.39 -5.89
CA LEU A 58 -14.77 0.05 -5.68
C LEU A 58 -15.11 -0.13 -4.20
N LYS A 59 -15.50 0.97 -3.53
CA LYS A 59 -15.80 0.97 -2.09
C LYS A 59 -16.96 0.03 -1.81
N HIS A 60 -16.74 -0.94 -0.93
CA HIS A 60 -17.78 -1.84 -0.42
C HIS A 60 -18.33 -1.25 0.88
N PRO A 61 -19.63 -0.89 0.95
CA PRO A 61 -20.26 -0.49 2.21
C PRO A 61 -20.24 -1.61 3.25
N ASP A 62 -20.19 -2.87 2.81
CA ASP A 62 -19.97 -4.05 3.63
C ASP A 62 -19.50 -5.21 2.75
N ALA A 63 -18.93 -6.25 3.35
CA ALA A 63 -18.61 -7.52 2.71
C ALA A 63 -19.89 -8.25 2.25
N SER A 64 -20.55 -7.72 1.22
CA SER A 64 -21.79 -8.25 0.70
C SER A 64 -21.58 -9.68 0.18
N GLN A 65 -22.62 -10.50 0.29
CA GLN A 65 -22.63 -11.85 -0.28
C GLN A 65 -22.21 -11.86 -1.76
N ARG A 66 -22.60 -10.82 -2.51
CA ARG A 66 -22.25 -10.65 -3.94
C ARG A 66 -20.78 -10.39 -4.15
N THR A 67 -20.14 -9.58 -3.31
CA THR A 67 -18.67 -9.40 -3.34
C THR A 67 -17.95 -10.72 -3.08
N GLY A 68 -18.43 -11.53 -2.14
CA GLY A 68 -17.90 -12.86 -1.87
C GLY A 68 -18.03 -13.82 -3.06
N GLU A 69 -19.18 -13.81 -3.74
CA GLU A 69 -19.40 -14.63 -4.94
C GLU A 69 -18.56 -14.16 -6.14
N ALA A 70 -18.44 -12.85 -6.34
CA ALA A 70 -17.57 -12.26 -7.35
C ALA A 70 -16.11 -12.71 -7.17
N ILE A 71 -15.59 -12.69 -5.92
CA ILE A 71 -14.25 -13.20 -5.60
C ILE A 71 -14.13 -14.69 -5.95
N LYS A 72 -15.12 -15.51 -5.60
CA LYS A 72 -15.11 -16.96 -5.92
C LYS A 72 -15.10 -17.19 -7.43
N ARG A 73 -15.90 -16.45 -8.20
CA ARG A 73 -15.97 -16.56 -9.66
C ARG A 73 -14.64 -16.16 -10.31
N LEU A 74 -14.09 -15.01 -9.92
CA LEU A 74 -12.78 -14.57 -10.37
C LEU A 74 -11.65 -15.54 -9.97
N ALA A 75 -11.74 -16.17 -8.80
CA ALA A 75 -10.78 -17.16 -8.36
C ALA A 75 -10.77 -18.42 -9.25
N ARG A 76 -11.90 -18.83 -9.83
CA ARG A 76 -11.94 -19.94 -10.80
C ARG A 76 -11.20 -19.57 -12.10
N GLY A 77 -11.33 -18.33 -12.55
CA GLY A 77 -10.55 -17.83 -13.69
C GLY A 77 -9.04 -17.91 -13.45
N LEU A 78 -8.58 -17.61 -12.22
CA LEU A 78 -7.16 -17.71 -11.85
C LEU A 78 -6.60 -19.14 -11.88
N GLU A 79 -7.44 -20.18 -11.80
CA GLU A 79 -6.96 -21.58 -11.85
C GLU A 79 -6.41 -21.97 -13.23
N ARG A 80 -6.75 -21.20 -14.27
CA ARG A 80 -6.35 -21.46 -15.66
C ARG A 80 -5.28 -20.52 -16.19
N ILE A 81 -4.86 -19.52 -15.39
CA ILE A 81 -3.88 -18.52 -15.81
C ILE A 81 -2.49 -18.93 -15.31
N GLU A 82 -1.50 -18.92 -16.19
CA GLU A 82 -0.11 -18.95 -15.77
C GLU A 82 0.36 -17.54 -15.38
N PRO A 83 1.09 -17.36 -14.25
CA PRO A 83 1.60 -16.05 -13.83
C PRO A 83 2.37 -15.28 -14.92
N GLY A 84 3.05 -16.00 -15.83
CA GLY A 84 3.82 -15.42 -16.94
C GLY A 84 2.96 -14.72 -18.01
N GLU A 85 1.66 -15.03 -18.10
CA GLU A 85 0.73 -14.39 -19.04
C GLU A 85 0.41 -12.94 -18.65
N LEU A 86 0.59 -12.58 -17.37
CA LEU A 86 0.35 -11.23 -16.89
C LEU A 86 1.53 -10.33 -17.19
N GLY A 87 1.28 -9.18 -17.83
CA GLY A 87 2.26 -8.10 -17.89
C GLY A 87 2.59 -7.56 -16.49
N PRO A 88 3.74 -6.90 -16.28
CA PRO A 88 4.17 -6.42 -14.95
C PRO A 88 3.12 -5.52 -14.26
N LYS A 89 2.48 -4.65 -15.04
CA LYS A 89 1.39 -3.78 -14.58
C LYS A 89 0.19 -4.58 -14.07
N ASP A 90 -0.24 -5.60 -14.80
CA ASP A 90 -1.41 -6.40 -14.43
C ASP A 90 -1.10 -7.39 -13.31
N LEU A 91 0.13 -7.90 -13.25
CA LEU A 91 0.63 -8.68 -12.11
C LEU A 91 0.61 -7.84 -10.83
N GLY A 92 1.12 -6.60 -10.87
CA GLY A 92 1.07 -5.66 -9.75
C GLY A 92 -0.36 -5.34 -9.30
N LYS A 93 -1.28 -5.10 -10.25
CA LYS A 93 -2.71 -4.90 -9.95
C LYS A 93 -3.33 -6.12 -9.27
N LEU A 94 -3.04 -7.33 -9.76
CA LEU A 94 -3.58 -8.57 -9.19
C LEU A 94 -3.07 -8.78 -7.76
N ILE A 95 -1.76 -8.64 -7.53
CA ILE A 95 -1.15 -8.74 -6.19
C ILE A 95 -1.75 -7.71 -5.25
N TYR A 96 -1.88 -6.45 -5.69
CA TYR A 96 -2.55 -5.39 -4.92
C TYR A 96 -3.96 -5.79 -4.50
N SER A 97 -4.72 -6.33 -5.44
CA SER A 97 -6.12 -6.75 -5.26
C SER A 97 -6.25 -7.83 -4.18
N PHE A 98 -5.30 -8.78 -4.13
CA PHE A 98 -5.26 -9.77 -3.05
C PHE A 98 -5.16 -9.10 -1.67
N GLY A 99 -4.34 -8.05 -1.58
CA GLY A 99 -4.18 -7.24 -0.37
C GLY A 99 -5.48 -6.58 0.07
N VAL A 100 -6.05 -5.74 -0.79
CA VAL A 100 -7.24 -4.93 -0.45
C VAL A 100 -8.50 -5.77 -0.25
N LEU A 101 -8.67 -6.87 -0.99
CA LEU A 101 -9.80 -7.79 -0.84
C LEU A 101 -9.59 -8.83 0.27
N ARG A 102 -8.43 -8.82 0.95
CA ARG A 102 -8.06 -9.85 1.94
C ARG A 102 -8.15 -11.28 1.37
N PHE A 103 -7.96 -11.44 0.07
CA PHE A 103 -8.11 -12.72 -0.61
C PHE A 103 -6.90 -13.62 -0.33
N ARG A 104 -7.13 -14.71 0.41
CA ARG A 104 -6.07 -15.61 0.88
C ARG A 104 -5.98 -16.88 0.05
N ARG A 105 -5.10 -16.87 -0.95
CA ARG A 105 -4.63 -18.07 -1.68
C ARG A 105 -3.11 -18.16 -1.60
N LYS A 106 -2.59 -18.62 -0.45
CA LYS A 106 -1.15 -18.53 -0.11
C LYS A 106 -0.22 -19.07 -1.21
N ARG A 107 -0.51 -20.24 -1.77
CA ARG A 107 0.31 -20.85 -2.84
C ARG A 107 0.37 -19.99 -4.09
N LEU A 108 -0.80 -19.58 -4.60
CA LEU A 108 -0.90 -18.71 -5.77
C LEU A 108 -0.25 -17.34 -5.51
N PHE A 109 -0.53 -16.73 -4.36
CA PHE A 109 0.04 -15.44 -4.00
C PHE A 109 1.57 -15.49 -3.94
N ASN A 110 2.16 -16.55 -3.37
CA ASN A 110 3.61 -16.74 -3.39
C ASN A 110 4.14 -16.93 -4.81
N ALA A 111 3.46 -17.72 -5.67
CA ALA A 111 3.87 -17.89 -7.06
C ALA A 111 3.85 -16.56 -7.85
N LEU A 112 2.83 -15.72 -7.65
CA LEU A 112 2.76 -14.37 -8.22
C LEU A 112 3.91 -13.49 -7.72
N LEU A 113 4.26 -13.58 -6.44
CA LEU A 113 5.39 -12.83 -5.86
C LEU A 113 6.75 -13.32 -6.33
N ASP A 114 6.91 -14.62 -6.57
CA ASP A 114 8.10 -15.20 -7.19
C ASP A 114 8.29 -14.74 -8.64
N ASP A 115 7.19 -14.60 -9.40
CA ASP A 115 7.23 -14.02 -10.73
C ASP A 115 7.53 -12.52 -10.70
N ALA A 116 6.86 -11.78 -9.82
CA ALA A 116 7.09 -10.35 -9.64
C ALA A 116 8.55 -10.07 -9.21
N ALA A 117 9.14 -10.90 -8.35
CA ALA A 117 10.53 -10.75 -7.94
C ALA A 117 11.52 -10.96 -9.11
N ARG A 118 11.22 -11.87 -10.04
CA ARG A 118 12.05 -12.10 -11.25
C ARG A 118 11.97 -10.94 -12.24
N ARG A 119 10.83 -10.28 -12.33
CA ARG A 119 10.52 -9.24 -13.33
C ARG A 119 10.48 -7.84 -12.72
N LEU A 120 11.03 -7.66 -11.52
CA LEU A 120 10.88 -6.44 -10.74
C LEU A 120 11.43 -5.21 -11.48
N GLY A 121 12.44 -5.37 -12.32
CA GLY A 121 12.98 -4.30 -13.17
C GLY A 121 11.93 -3.68 -14.10
N ASP A 122 10.94 -4.46 -14.54
CA ASP A 122 9.87 -4.01 -15.45
C ASP A 122 8.68 -3.36 -14.71
N PHE A 123 8.67 -3.39 -13.38
CA PHE A 123 7.64 -2.74 -12.59
C PHE A 123 7.91 -1.24 -12.54
N ASP A 124 6.85 -0.43 -12.61
CA ASP A 124 6.90 0.97 -12.21
C ASP A 124 6.95 1.10 -10.66
N PRO A 125 7.38 2.25 -10.11
CA PRO A 125 7.38 2.51 -8.66
C PRO A 125 6.06 2.16 -7.97
N ARG A 126 4.95 2.55 -8.61
CA ARG A 126 3.60 2.27 -8.13
C ARG A 126 3.30 0.79 -8.00
N GLY A 127 3.66 -0.01 -9.00
CA GLY A 127 3.50 -1.46 -9.02
C GLY A 127 4.28 -2.12 -7.88
N MET A 128 5.53 -1.68 -7.64
CA MET A 128 6.33 -2.17 -6.51
C MET A 128 5.67 -1.85 -5.17
N ALA A 129 5.30 -0.58 -4.96
CA ALA A 129 4.69 -0.13 -3.72
C ALA A 129 3.34 -0.80 -3.46
N ASN A 130 2.54 -1.02 -4.51
CA ASN A 130 1.26 -1.72 -4.42
C ASN A 130 1.43 -3.20 -4.03
N ALA A 131 2.43 -3.88 -4.61
CA ALA A 131 2.75 -5.25 -4.22
C ALA A 131 3.24 -5.29 -2.76
N MET A 132 4.16 -4.41 -2.37
CA MET A 132 4.59 -4.25 -0.97
C MET A 132 3.41 -4.00 -0.03
N TYR A 133 2.49 -3.12 -0.40
CA TYR A 133 1.27 -2.84 0.36
C TYR A 133 0.44 -4.10 0.59
N ALA A 134 0.24 -4.93 -0.45
CA ALA A 134 -0.48 -6.19 -0.34
C ALA A 134 0.16 -7.16 0.66
N LEU A 135 1.50 -7.35 0.62
CA LEU A 135 2.19 -8.17 1.61
C LEU A 135 1.96 -7.65 3.03
N GLY A 136 2.14 -6.34 3.26
CA GLY A 136 2.02 -5.72 4.57
C GLY A 136 0.60 -5.83 5.13
N VAL A 137 -0.41 -5.65 4.29
CA VAL A 137 -1.82 -5.78 4.67
C VAL A 137 -2.17 -7.23 4.99
N LEU A 138 -1.72 -8.19 4.18
CA LEU A 138 -1.97 -9.62 4.41
C LEU A 138 -1.11 -10.22 5.52
N GLY A 139 -0.07 -9.52 5.98
CA GLY A 139 0.91 -10.04 6.94
C GLY A 139 1.74 -11.18 6.35
N THR A 140 1.93 -11.20 5.03
CA THR A 140 2.69 -12.25 4.34
C THR A 140 4.13 -11.79 4.18
N ARG A 141 5.08 -12.50 4.80
CA ARG A 141 6.50 -12.24 4.64
C ARG A 141 7.06 -13.11 3.51
N HIS A 142 7.29 -12.52 2.34
CA HIS A 142 7.87 -13.19 1.17
C HIS A 142 9.30 -12.71 0.94
N THR A 143 10.27 -13.40 1.53
CA THR A 143 11.66 -12.94 1.63
C THR A 143 12.26 -12.55 0.28
N ARG A 144 12.10 -13.38 -0.75
CA ARG A 144 12.66 -13.10 -2.09
C ARG A 144 12.16 -11.78 -2.68
N PHE A 145 10.86 -11.52 -2.58
CA PHE A 145 10.26 -10.30 -3.11
C PHE A 145 10.65 -9.08 -2.28
N LEU A 146 10.61 -9.21 -0.95
CA LEU A 146 11.02 -8.14 -0.02
C LEU A 146 12.49 -7.73 -0.24
N THR A 147 13.39 -8.70 -0.39
CA THR A 147 14.80 -8.46 -0.68
C THR A 147 14.97 -7.79 -2.05
N ALA A 148 14.34 -8.31 -3.10
CA ALA A 148 14.44 -7.73 -4.44
C ALA A 148 14.00 -6.26 -4.48
N VAL A 149 12.87 -5.91 -3.81
CA VAL A 149 12.43 -4.51 -3.67
C VAL A 149 13.44 -3.68 -2.89
N ALA A 150 13.98 -4.21 -1.78
CA ALA A 150 14.90 -3.47 -0.94
C ALA A 150 16.28 -3.24 -1.59
N GLU A 151 16.67 -4.07 -2.56
CA GLU A 151 17.89 -3.94 -3.35
C GLU A 151 17.70 -2.98 -4.54
N GLN A 152 16.55 -3.02 -5.23
CA GLN A 152 16.33 -2.20 -6.44
C GLN A 152 15.70 -0.83 -6.19
N ALA A 153 14.81 -0.72 -5.20
CA ALA A 153 14.12 0.54 -4.91
C ALA A 153 15.06 1.71 -4.55
N PRO A 154 16.19 1.54 -3.83
CA PRO A 154 17.08 2.65 -3.46
C PRO A 154 17.54 3.52 -4.65
N GLU A 155 17.83 2.88 -5.79
CA GLU A 155 18.29 3.56 -7.01
C GLU A 155 17.16 4.27 -7.76
N ARG A 156 15.91 3.96 -7.41
CA ARG A 156 14.70 4.42 -8.09
C ARG A 156 13.83 5.32 -7.23
N LEU A 157 14.22 5.61 -5.98
CA LEU A 157 13.42 6.38 -5.03
C LEU A 157 13.00 7.77 -5.56
N ALA A 158 13.82 8.38 -6.43
CA ALA A 158 13.49 9.65 -7.08
C ALA A 158 12.25 9.56 -7.97
N ASP A 159 11.97 8.39 -8.55
CA ASP A 159 10.81 8.13 -9.40
C ASP A 159 9.55 7.77 -8.58
N PHE A 160 9.70 7.49 -7.28
CA PHE A 160 8.57 7.18 -6.41
C PHE A 160 7.82 8.45 -6.06
N GLU A 161 6.49 8.40 -6.18
CA GLU A 161 5.62 9.36 -5.52
C GLU A 161 5.72 9.17 -3.98
N VAL A 162 5.43 10.24 -3.23
CA VAL A 162 5.50 10.23 -1.76
C VAL A 162 4.72 9.05 -1.16
N GLN A 163 3.50 8.81 -1.63
CA GLN A 163 2.63 7.74 -1.14
C GLN A 163 3.24 6.34 -1.33
N GLU A 164 4.06 6.16 -2.37
CA GLU A 164 4.71 4.89 -2.70
C GLU A 164 5.87 4.61 -1.74
N ILE A 165 6.64 5.64 -1.39
CA ILE A 165 7.67 5.57 -0.35
C ILE A 165 7.01 5.21 1.00
N VAL A 166 5.93 5.92 1.36
CA VAL A 166 5.21 5.68 2.61
C VAL A 166 4.65 4.27 2.69
N ASN A 167 4.01 3.78 1.62
CA ASN A 167 3.46 2.41 1.58
C ASN A 167 4.55 1.36 1.70
N THR A 168 5.71 1.56 1.07
CA THR A 168 6.83 0.63 1.13
C THR A 168 7.40 0.53 2.55
N VAL A 169 7.66 1.66 3.20
CA VAL A 169 8.14 1.70 4.59
C VAL A 169 7.09 1.14 5.57
N TYR A 170 5.81 1.49 5.38
CA TYR A 170 4.71 0.96 6.17
C TYR A 170 4.65 -0.57 6.11
N SER A 171 4.74 -1.14 4.91
CA SER A 171 4.73 -2.59 4.73
C SER A 171 5.95 -3.27 5.34
N MET A 172 7.14 -2.72 5.15
CA MET A 172 8.35 -3.20 5.80
C MET A 172 8.20 -3.21 7.33
N ALA A 173 7.70 -2.12 7.90
CA ALA A 173 7.45 -1.99 9.33
C ALA A 173 6.43 -3.00 9.86
N ARG A 174 5.35 -3.27 9.11
CA ARG A 174 4.34 -4.28 9.48
C ARG A 174 4.84 -5.70 9.41
N LEU A 175 5.76 -5.98 8.50
CA LEU A 175 6.33 -7.31 8.29
C LEU A 175 7.61 -7.55 9.12
N ASP A 176 7.99 -6.57 9.94
CA ASP A 176 9.26 -6.53 10.68
C ASP A 176 10.47 -6.83 9.76
N PHE A 177 10.43 -6.27 8.54
CA PHE A 177 11.46 -6.46 7.54
C PHE A 177 12.34 -5.21 7.47
N ARG A 178 13.55 -5.32 8.02
CA ARG A 178 14.52 -4.24 8.05
C ARG A 178 15.60 -4.46 7.00
N HIS A 179 15.77 -3.50 6.10
CA HIS A 179 16.87 -3.45 5.14
C HIS A 179 17.61 -2.12 5.27
N LYS A 180 18.89 -2.15 5.64
CA LYS A 180 19.63 -0.96 6.11
C LYS A 180 19.86 0.03 4.96
N GLU A 181 20.21 -0.46 3.79
CA GLU A 181 20.57 0.30 2.60
C GLU A 181 19.34 1.05 2.08
N PHE A 182 18.20 0.35 2.01
CA PHE A 182 16.91 0.93 1.63
C PHE A 182 16.47 2.01 2.61
N LEU A 183 16.44 1.70 3.91
CA LEU A 183 16.02 2.68 4.92
C LEU A 183 16.98 3.87 4.97
N GLY A 184 18.28 3.64 4.76
CA GLY A 184 19.28 4.70 4.62
C GLY A 184 19.02 5.60 3.41
N ALA A 185 18.61 5.03 2.27
CA ALA A 185 18.24 5.79 1.09
C ALA A 185 16.97 6.62 1.32
N VAL A 186 15.92 6.04 1.91
CA VAL A 186 14.71 6.79 2.33
C VAL A 186 15.07 7.93 3.29
N CYS A 187 16.00 7.69 4.22
CA CYS A 187 16.47 8.71 5.16
C CYS A 187 17.25 9.87 4.52
N ARG A 188 17.70 9.74 3.26
CA ARG A 188 18.29 10.83 2.47
C ARG A 188 17.25 11.49 1.55
N GLU A 189 16.38 10.68 0.96
CA GLU A 189 15.35 11.12 0.02
C GLU A 189 14.28 11.99 0.69
N VAL A 190 13.75 11.55 1.84
CA VAL A 190 12.64 12.23 2.52
C VAL A 190 13.00 13.67 2.93
N PRO A 191 14.18 13.96 3.52
CA PRO A 191 14.59 15.33 3.78
C PRO A 191 14.75 16.20 2.52
N ALA A 192 15.26 15.64 1.42
CA ALA A 192 15.44 16.37 0.17
C ALA A 192 14.09 16.80 -0.46
N ARG A 193 13.06 15.99 -0.25
CA ARG A 193 11.70 16.18 -0.78
C ARG A 193 10.69 16.56 0.30
N PHE A 194 11.15 17.08 1.44
CA PHE A 194 10.32 17.26 2.64
C PHE A 194 9.02 18.06 2.39
N GLY A 195 9.08 19.05 1.49
CA GLY A 195 7.92 19.87 1.11
C GLY A 195 6.83 19.13 0.32
N GLU A 196 7.14 17.98 -0.29
CA GLU A 196 6.16 17.16 -1.04
C GLU A 196 5.29 16.31 -0.10
N PHE A 197 5.78 16.01 1.11
CA PHE A 197 5.07 15.15 2.05
C PHE A 197 4.04 15.96 2.84
N ASN A 198 2.83 15.42 3.01
CA ASN A 198 1.89 15.94 3.99
C ASN A 198 2.23 15.46 5.42
N ALA A 199 1.57 16.06 6.42
CA ALA A 199 1.81 15.76 7.83
C ALA A 199 1.57 14.28 8.21
N GLN A 200 0.56 13.63 7.62
CA GLN A 200 0.27 12.23 7.89
C GLN A 200 1.35 11.31 7.32
N GLU A 201 1.84 11.59 6.13
CA GLU A 201 2.91 10.83 5.47
C GLU A 201 4.23 10.95 6.22
N LEU A 202 4.62 12.15 6.62
CA LEU A 202 5.80 12.36 7.47
C LEU A 202 5.70 11.59 8.79
N SER A 203 4.56 11.71 9.47
CA SER A 203 4.25 10.95 10.69
C SER A 203 4.40 9.44 10.48
N ASN A 204 3.86 8.90 9.38
CA ASN A 204 3.93 7.48 9.06
C ASN A 204 5.36 7.00 8.79
N ILE A 205 6.16 7.77 8.04
CA ILE A 205 7.58 7.44 7.80
C ILE A 205 8.35 7.43 9.12
N ILE A 206 8.24 8.49 9.93
CA ILE A 206 8.98 8.62 11.20
C ILE A 206 8.59 7.49 12.16
N TYR A 207 7.29 7.19 12.26
CA TYR A 207 6.79 6.07 13.06
C TYR A 207 7.26 4.71 12.52
N GLY A 208 7.28 4.54 11.19
CA GLY A 208 7.82 3.36 10.52
C GLY A 208 9.29 3.13 10.84
N MET A 209 10.12 4.17 10.82
CA MET A 209 11.54 4.10 11.21
C MET A 209 11.70 3.64 12.66
N TRP A 210 10.88 4.15 13.58
CA TRP A 210 10.85 3.64 14.94
C TRP A 210 10.42 2.17 15.01
N ASN A 211 9.37 1.79 14.28
CA ASN A 211 8.85 0.43 14.35
C ASN A 211 9.92 -0.58 13.88
N LEU A 212 10.67 -0.24 12.83
CA LEU A 212 11.83 -0.96 12.30
C LEU A 212 13.11 -0.82 13.14
N LYS A 213 13.05 -0.11 14.27
CA LYS A 213 14.18 0.18 15.18
C LYS A 213 15.35 0.86 14.45
N PHE A 214 15.07 1.61 13.39
CA PHE A 214 16.06 2.23 12.52
C PHE A 214 16.29 3.67 12.92
N ARG A 215 17.34 3.89 13.71
CA ARG A 215 17.78 5.22 14.13
C ARG A 215 18.78 5.78 13.11
N HIS A 216 18.41 6.83 12.39
CA HIS A 216 19.29 7.50 11.43
C HIS A 216 19.48 8.98 11.80
N ARG A 217 20.71 9.36 12.19
CA ARG A 217 20.99 10.67 12.79
C ARG A 217 20.65 11.84 11.85
N PHE A 218 21.15 11.80 10.62
CA PHE A 218 20.91 12.86 9.62
C PHE A 218 19.40 13.08 9.38
N PHE A 219 18.65 12.00 9.23
CA PHE A 219 17.20 12.07 9.00
C PHE A 219 16.50 12.73 10.18
N LEU A 220 16.76 12.26 11.41
CA LEU A 220 16.12 12.80 12.61
C LEU A 220 16.50 14.27 12.85
N THR A 221 17.76 14.66 12.59
CA THR A 221 18.21 16.05 12.63
C THR A 221 17.47 16.92 11.61
N GLU A 222 17.33 16.48 10.36
CA GLU A 222 16.60 17.24 9.34
C GLU A 222 15.11 17.35 9.66
N ILE A 223 14.48 16.30 10.20
CA ILE A 223 13.11 16.39 10.70
C ILE A 223 13.01 17.47 11.79
N CYS A 224 13.89 17.48 12.78
CA CYS A 224 13.89 18.53 13.82
C CYS A 224 14.12 19.95 13.25
N ARG A 225 14.88 20.08 12.17
CA ARG A 225 15.16 21.35 11.51
C ARG A 225 13.96 21.92 10.76
N HIS A 226 13.14 21.06 10.15
CA HIS A 226 12.05 21.48 9.24
C HIS A 226 10.66 21.39 9.86
N LEU A 227 10.38 20.37 10.68
CA LEU A 227 9.04 20.12 11.25
C LEU A 227 8.48 21.30 12.08
N PRO A 228 9.28 22.06 12.87
CA PRO A 228 8.77 23.19 13.66
C PRO A 228 7.97 24.22 12.86
N ARG A 229 8.35 24.45 11.58
CA ARG A 229 7.68 25.41 10.70
C ARG A 229 6.34 24.92 10.14
N ARG A 230 6.01 23.64 10.36
CA ARG A 230 4.84 22.95 9.79
C ARG A 230 3.98 22.27 10.86
N LEU A 231 4.21 22.55 12.13
CA LEU A 231 3.49 21.90 13.23
C LEU A 231 1.97 22.07 13.11
N ASP A 232 1.51 23.21 12.60
CA ASP A 232 0.08 23.50 12.42
C ASP A 232 -0.62 22.56 11.41
N GLU A 233 0.14 21.92 10.51
CA GLU A 233 -0.39 20.92 9.56
C GLU A 233 -0.67 19.57 10.24
N PHE A 234 -0.09 19.32 11.42
CA PHE A 234 -0.23 18.05 12.12
C PHE A 234 -1.48 18.06 12.98
N ASN A 235 -2.36 17.08 12.75
CA ASN A 235 -3.37 16.76 13.75
C ASN A 235 -2.71 16.14 15.01
N PRO A 236 -3.40 16.12 16.16
CA PRO A 236 -2.82 15.61 17.39
C PRO A 236 -2.30 14.17 17.34
N GLN A 237 -2.96 13.29 16.57
CA GLN A 237 -2.55 11.90 16.43
C GLN A 237 -1.22 11.78 15.66
N ASN A 238 -1.05 12.57 14.60
CA ASN A 238 0.17 12.58 13.79
C ASN A 238 1.35 13.11 14.61
N LEU A 239 1.16 14.20 15.34
CA LEU A 239 2.22 14.75 16.19
C LEU A 239 2.58 13.81 17.34
N ALA A 240 1.59 13.14 17.94
CA ALA A 240 1.84 12.11 18.96
C ALA A 240 2.70 10.96 18.43
N ASN A 241 2.45 10.50 17.20
CA ASN A 241 3.25 9.44 16.58
C ASN A 241 4.70 9.87 16.36
N VAL A 242 4.92 11.11 15.90
CA VAL A 242 6.27 11.67 15.75
C VAL A 242 6.98 11.71 17.09
N LEU A 243 6.41 12.34 18.12
CA LEU A 243 7.04 12.45 19.43
C LEU A 243 7.33 11.09 20.06
N TYR A 244 6.40 10.15 19.93
CA TYR A 244 6.57 8.78 20.40
C TYR A 244 7.73 8.07 19.69
N ALA A 245 7.83 8.20 18.37
CA ALA A 245 8.93 7.63 17.60
C ALA A 245 10.28 8.24 18.04
N PHE A 246 10.37 9.56 18.22
CA PHE A 246 11.56 10.24 18.71
C PHE A 246 11.99 9.75 20.10
N GLY A 247 11.04 9.68 21.04
CA GLY A 247 11.30 9.18 22.39
C GLY A 247 11.81 7.73 22.36
N LYS A 248 11.18 6.86 21.58
CA LYS A 248 11.61 5.46 21.46
C LYS A 248 12.92 5.27 20.71
N LEU A 249 13.24 6.13 19.74
CA LEU A 249 14.53 6.19 19.06
C LEU A 249 15.61 6.88 19.90
N LYS A 250 15.26 7.37 21.10
CA LYS A 250 16.14 8.08 22.03
C LYS A 250 16.86 9.24 21.35
N PHE A 251 16.13 10.01 20.55
CA PHE A 251 16.67 11.19 19.85
C PHE A 251 16.06 12.45 20.44
N LYS A 252 16.91 13.25 21.08
CA LYS A 252 16.53 14.49 21.76
C LYS A 252 17.08 15.67 20.96
N ASP A 253 16.19 16.58 20.62
CA ASP A 253 16.51 17.89 20.07
C ASP A 253 15.73 18.93 20.90
N PRO A 254 16.41 19.70 21.76
CA PRO A 254 15.73 20.58 22.72
C PRO A 254 14.81 21.61 22.08
N GLU A 255 15.21 22.19 20.94
CA GLU A 255 14.42 23.19 20.23
C GLU A 255 13.16 22.58 19.62
N PHE A 256 13.27 21.41 18.99
CA PHE A 256 12.12 20.67 18.50
C PHE A 256 11.16 20.27 19.62
N VAL A 257 11.69 19.75 20.74
CA VAL A 257 10.88 19.36 21.91
C VAL A 257 10.13 20.57 22.46
N LYS A 258 10.80 21.72 22.60
CA LYS A 258 10.19 22.98 23.05
C LYS A 258 9.08 23.44 22.09
N ALA A 259 9.36 23.48 20.78
CA ALA A 259 8.38 23.90 19.77
C ALA A 259 7.15 22.99 19.76
N ALA A 260 7.35 21.66 19.75
CA ALA A 260 6.26 20.69 19.77
C ALA A 260 5.45 20.77 21.07
N SER A 261 6.11 20.99 22.21
CA SER A 261 5.43 21.12 23.51
C SER A 261 4.54 22.36 23.56
N LEU A 262 5.04 23.49 23.08
CA LEU A 262 4.28 24.74 23.00
C LEU A 262 3.06 24.57 22.08
N HIS A 263 3.26 23.99 20.89
CA HIS A 263 2.17 23.75 19.93
C HIS A 263 1.10 22.78 20.47
N ILE A 264 1.49 21.74 21.23
CA ILE A 264 0.52 20.87 21.89
C ILE A 264 -0.22 21.62 23.00
N GLY A 265 0.47 22.45 23.75
CA GLY A 265 -0.09 23.27 24.83
C GLY A 265 -1.23 24.16 24.36
N THR A 266 -1.15 24.72 23.16
CA THR A 266 -2.23 25.56 22.58
C THR A 266 -3.43 24.74 22.09
N ARG A 267 -3.31 23.42 21.94
CA ARG A 267 -4.34 22.52 21.37
C ARG A 267 -4.77 21.42 22.33
N VAL A 268 -4.55 21.60 23.63
CA VAL A 268 -4.91 20.59 24.66
C VAL A 268 -6.39 20.22 24.60
N SER A 269 -7.27 21.16 24.26
CA SER A 269 -8.71 20.93 24.09
C SER A 269 -9.05 19.96 22.95
N GLU A 270 -8.19 19.83 21.93
CA GLU A 270 -8.37 18.90 20.82
C GLU A 270 -7.93 17.47 21.17
N LEU A 271 -7.23 17.29 22.29
CA LEU A 271 -6.76 15.99 22.76
C LEU A 271 -7.89 15.19 23.42
N ASN A 272 -8.86 14.73 22.65
CA ASN A 272 -10.04 14.03 23.20
C ASN A 272 -9.82 12.52 23.43
N LYS A 273 -8.71 11.93 22.95
CA LYS A 273 -8.41 10.50 23.15
C LYS A 273 -7.36 10.32 24.24
N ALA A 274 -7.76 9.70 25.35
CA ALA A 274 -6.88 9.41 26.50
C ALA A 274 -5.56 8.72 26.09
N LYS A 275 -5.59 7.79 25.11
CA LYS A 275 -4.39 7.13 24.58
C LYS A 275 -3.42 8.10 23.90
N ILE A 276 -3.91 9.09 23.18
CA ILE A 276 -3.08 10.12 22.52
C ILE A 276 -2.39 10.97 23.59
N ILE A 277 -3.16 11.44 24.57
CA ILE A 277 -2.65 12.25 25.69
C ILE A 277 -1.53 11.50 26.42
N VAL A 278 -1.77 10.25 26.83
CA VAL A 278 -0.77 9.43 27.55
C VAL A 278 0.48 9.21 26.71
N ASN A 279 0.33 8.94 25.41
CA ASN A 279 1.48 8.77 24.51
C ASN A 279 2.30 10.04 24.39
N ILE A 280 1.66 11.19 24.22
CA ILE A 280 2.34 12.50 24.16
C ILE A 280 3.08 12.76 25.47
N MET A 281 2.40 12.68 26.62
CA MET A 281 2.99 13.00 27.92
C MET A 281 4.20 12.12 28.24
N ARG A 282 4.08 10.79 28.04
CA ARG A 282 5.20 9.87 28.25
C ARG A 282 6.38 10.16 27.32
N SER A 283 6.09 10.52 26.07
CA SER A 283 7.14 10.80 25.08
C SER A 283 7.86 12.09 25.41
N LEU A 284 7.13 13.15 25.78
CA LEU A 284 7.72 14.41 26.22
C LEU A 284 8.53 14.24 27.50
N GLN A 285 8.00 13.51 28.49
CA GLN A 285 8.75 13.20 29.73
C GLN A 285 10.07 12.50 29.42
N GLN A 286 10.04 11.48 28.56
CA GLN A 286 11.26 10.75 28.16
C GLN A 286 12.23 11.63 27.36
N LEU A 287 11.73 12.56 26.55
CA LEU A 287 12.56 13.49 25.78
C LEU A 287 13.10 14.65 26.63
N GLN A 288 12.49 14.95 27.77
CA GLN A 288 12.91 16.02 28.68
C GLN A 288 13.90 15.54 29.75
N SER A 289 13.77 14.29 30.23
CA SER A 289 14.81 13.61 31.04
C SER A 289 16.13 13.47 30.28
#